data_AF-W1Y8I1-F1
#
_entry.id   AF-W1Y8I1-F1
#
_cell.length_a   1.000
_cell.length_b   1.000
_cell.length_c   1.000
_cell.angle_alpha   90.00
_cell.angle_beta   90.00
_cell.angle_gamma   90.00
#
_symmetry.space_group_name_H-M   'P 1'
#
loop_
_entity.id
_entity.type
_entity.pdbx_description
1 polymer ?
#
loop_
_entity_poly.entity_id
_entity_poly.type
_entity_poly.pdbx_seq_one_letter_code
_entity_poly.pdbx_strand_id
1 'polypeptide(L)' 'MQDYSITSQSKGKHLTNQDRLNIERWHNKEGLSNREIARLLNKAHGTIDREMKRGEIQLKRKVKYSA' A
#
# COMPACT_ATOMS: atom_id res chain seq x y z
N MET A 1 -15.95 12.40 -7.89
CA MET A 1 -14.99 12.00 -6.85
C MET A 1 -14.90 10.48 -6.88
N GLN A 2 -13.73 9.87 -6.71
CA GLN A 2 -13.58 8.42 -6.93
C GLN A 2 -13.95 7.65 -5.66
N ASP A 3 -15.16 7.10 -5.65
CA ASP A 3 -15.72 6.30 -4.55
C ASP A 3 -15.39 4.82 -4.75
N TYR A 4 -14.16 4.43 -4.41
CA TYR A 4 -13.74 3.02 -4.30
C TYR A 4 -14.09 2.49 -2.91
N SER A 5 -15.39 2.38 -2.64
CA SER A 5 -15.93 1.75 -1.43
C SER A 5 -15.89 0.22 -1.56
N ILE A 6 -14.71 -0.37 -1.30
CA ILE A 6 -14.63 -1.78 -0.85
C ILE A 6 -15.04 -1.79 0.63
N THR A 7 -16.31 -1.50 0.90
CA THR A 7 -16.88 -1.43 2.26
C THR A 7 -17.61 -2.72 2.59
N SER A 8 -16.83 -3.76 2.84
CA SER A 8 -17.25 -4.93 3.65
C SER A 8 -16.06 -5.80 4.05
N GLN A 9 -14.88 -5.20 4.30
CA GLN A 9 -13.88 -5.89 5.11
C GLN A 9 -14.19 -5.59 6.58
N SER A 10 -14.56 -6.64 7.31
CA SER A 10 -14.77 -6.62 8.76
C SER A 10 -13.61 -5.86 9.43
N LYS A 11 -13.97 -4.86 10.24
CA LYS A 11 -12.98 -4.07 10.99
C LYS A 11 -12.11 -5.04 11.79
N GLY A 12 -10.79 -5.02 11.57
CA GLY A 12 -9.83 -5.76 12.41
C GLY A 12 -8.84 -6.69 11.69
N LYS A 13 -8.98 -6.96 10.37
CA LYS A 13 -7.91 -7.69 9.64
C LYS A 13 -6.81 -6.74 9.18
N HIS A 14 -5.71 -6.72 9.94
CA HIS A 14 -4.47 -6.08 9.53
C HIS A 14 -3.87 -6.77 8.29
N LEU A 15 -3.05 -6.03 7.52
CA LEU A 15 -2.22 -6.61 6.46
C LEU A 15 -1.22 -7.56 7.11
N THR A 16 -1.02 -8.72 6.48
CA THR A 16 -0.04 -9.70 6.95
C THR A 16 1.36 -9.19 6.60
N ASN A 17 2.40 -9.66 7.31
CA ASN A 17 3.80 -9.35 6.93
C ASN A 17 4.10 -9.69 5.47
N GLN A 18 3.48 -10.74 4.95
CA GLN A 18 3.59 -11.13 3.54
C GLN A 18 2.98 -10.09 2.59
N ASP A 19 1.84 -9.50 2.97
CA ASP A 19 1.24 -8.41 2.20
C ASP A 19 2.13 -7.17 2.21
N ARG A 20 2.73 -6.82 3.36
CA ARG A 20 3.67 -5.70 3.47
C ARG A 20 4.89 -5.90 2.56
N LEU A 21 5.45 -7.11 2.54
CA LEU A 21 6.57 -7.46 1.65
C LEU A 21 6.19 -7.34 0.17
N ASN A 22 4.97 -7.76 -0.19
CA ASN A 22 4.45 -7.61 -1.55
C ASN A 22 4.27 -6.14 -1.93
N ILE A 23 3.71 -5.31 -1.03
CA ILE A 23 3.59 -3.86 -1.25
C ILE A 23 4.97 -3.25 -1.49
N GLU A 24 5.94 -3.55 -0.62
CA GLU A 24 7.31 -3.04 -0.75
C GLU A 24 7.94 -3.49 -2.08
N ARG A 25 7.83 -4.78 -2.41
CA ARG A 25 8.39 -5.34 -3.64
C ARG A 25 7.75 -4.71 -4.88
N TRP A 26 6.42 -4.64 -4.96
CA TRP A 26 5.72 -4.09 -6.12
C TRP A 26 5.94 -2.58 -6.26
N HIS A 27 5.94 -1.85 -5.15
CA HIS A 27 6.21 -0.42 -5.19
C HIS A 27 7.67 -0.11 -5.58
N ASN A 28 8.65 -0.86 -5.04
CA ASN A 28 10.06 -0.60 -5.29
C ASN A 28 10.58 -1.21 -6.61
N LYS A 29 10.11 -2.41 -6.98
CA LYS A 29 10.60 -3.16 -8.15
C LYS A 29 9.77 -2.88 -9.41
N GLU A 30 8.44 -2.83 -9.27
CA GLU A 30 7.53 -2.66 -10.41
C GLU A 30 7.07 -1.21 -10.58
N GLY A 31 7.29 -0.35 -9.57
CA GLY A 31 6.87 1.06 -9.62
C GLY A 31 5.36 1.22 -9.61
N LEU A 32 4.62 0.21 -9.14
CA LEU A 32 3.16 0.21 -9.11
C LEU A 32 2.63 1.24 -8.11
N SER A 33 1.50 1.84 -8.45
CA SER A 33 0.83 2.79 -7.57
C SER A 33 0.14 2.05 -6.40
N ASN A 34 -0.06 2.76 -5.28
CA ASN A 34 -0.78 2.22 -4.12
C ASN A 34 -2.17 1.66 -4.47
N ARG A 35 -2.81 2.19 -5.52
CA ARG A 35 -4.11 1.72 -5.99
C ARG A 35 -4.03 0.39 -6.73
N GLU A 36 -3.02 0.21 -7.57
CA GLU A 36 -2.80 -1.07 -8.28
C GLU A 36 -2.43 -2.17 -7.30
N ILE A 37 -1.53 -1.87 -6.37
CA ILE A 37 -1.18 -2.77 -5.27
C ILE A 37 -2.42 -3.12 -4.43
N ALA A 38 -3.29 -2.15 -4.14
CA ALA A 38 -4.55 -2.41 -3.44
C ALA A 38 -5.48 -3.36 -4.21
N ARG A 39 -5.57 -3.21 -5.53
CA ARG A 39 -6.34 -4.12 -6.39
C ARG A 39 -5.74 -5.53 -6.38
N LEU A 40 -4.42 -5.65 -6.46
CA LEU A 40 -3.72 -6.95 -6.41
C LEU A 40 -3.93 -7.68 -5.08
N LEU A 41 -3.90 -6.96 -3.96
CA LEU A 41 -4.15 -7.54 -2.63
C LEU A 41 -5.64 -7.71 -2.32
N ASN A 42 -6.53 -7.24 -3.21
CA ASN A 42 -7.96 -7.12 -2.97
C ASN A 42 -8.27 -6.41 -1.63
N LYS A 43 -7.59 -5.29 -1.39
CA LYS A 43 -7.69 -4.44 -0.20
C LYS A 43 -8.14 -3.04 -0.57
N ALA A 44 -8.66 -2.31 0.42
CA ALA A 44 -8.89 -0.89 0.27
C ALA A 44 -7.55 -0.13 0.18
N HIS A 45 -7.46 0.80 -0.77
CA HIS A 45 -6.29 1.68 -0.92
C HIS A 45 -5.95 2.42 0.39
N GLY A 46 -6.96 2.80 1.18
CA GLY A 46 -6.77 3.47 2.48
C GLY A 46 -6.16 2.58 3.56
N THR A 47 -6.17 1.26 3.40
CA THR A 47 -5.43 0.35 4.30
C THR A 47 -3.93 0.40 3.99
N ILE A 48 -3.56 0.43 2.71
CA ILE A 48 -2.16 0.60 2.30
C ILE A 48 -1.64 1.98 2.73
N ASP A 49 -2.42 3.05 2.52
CA ASP A 49 -2.04 4.40 2.94
C ASP A 49 -1.79 4.49 4.46
N ARG A 50 -2.59 3.80 5.27
CA ARG A 50 -2.40 3.74 6.72
C ARG A 50 -1.12 2.99 7.11
N GLU A 51 -0.80 1.86 6.47
CA GLU A 51 0.45 1.14 6.74
C GLU A 51 1.69 1.96 6.31
N MET A 52 1.59 2.65 5.17
CA MET A 52 2.64 3.56 4.69
C MET A 52 2.86 4.71 5.68
N LYS A 53 1.78 5.29 6.22
CA LYS A 53 1.86 6.33 7.28
C LYS A 53 2.37 5.80 8.61
N ARG A 54 2.12 4.53 8.94
CA ARG A 54 2.66 3.88 10.14
C ARG A 54 4.18 3.63 10.05
N GLY A 55 4.75 3.68 8.85
CA GLY A 55 6.19 3.46 8.64
C GLY A 55 6.60 1.98 8.64
N GLU A 56 5.63 1.06 8.61
CA GLU A 56 5.85 -0.39 8.56
C GLU A 56 6.32 -0.87 7.18
N ILE A 57 6.17 -0.02 6.15
CA ILE A 57 6.55 -0.32 4.76
C ILE A 57 7.66 0.65 4.35
N GLN A 58 8.85 0.13 4.09
CA GLN A 58 9.98 0.92 3.60
C GLN A 58 9.87 1.14 2.09
N LEU A 59 9.29 2.28 1.72
CA LEU A 59 9.42 2.77 0.36
C LEU A 59 10.86 3.24 0.16
N LYS A 60 11.58 2.62 -0.79
CA LYS A 60 12.78 3.23 -1.36
C LYS A 60 12.32 4.35 -2.29
N ARG A 61 11.77 5.42 -1.71
CA ARG A 61 11.59 6.67 -2.44
C ARG A 61 12.97 7.04 -2.95
N LYS A 62 13.12 7.18 -4.28
CA LYS A 62 14.27 7.89 -4.83
C LYS A 62 14.24 9.27 -4.20
N VAL A 63 15.09 9.49 -3.20
CA VAL A 63 15.26 10.80 -2.58
C VAL A 63 15.70 11.74 -3.68
N LYS A 64 14.75 12.54 -4.19
CA LYS A 64 15.07 13.75 -4.93
C LYS A 64 15.39 14.84 -3.89
N TYR A 65 16.49 14.67 -3.19
CA TYR A 65 17.15 15.77 -2.50
C TYR A 65 18.60 15.75 -2.96
N SER A 66 18.80 16.39 -4.10
CA SER A 66 20.09 16.89 -4.56
C SER A 66 19.87 18.38 -4.83
N ALA A 67 20.22 19.21 -3.84
CA ALA A 67 20.64 20.61 -3.96
C ALA A 67 20.84 21.16 -2.54
#